data_AF-A0A4R7F2X1-F1
#
_entry.id   AF-A0A4R7F2X1-F1
#
_cell.length_a   1.000
_cell.length_b   1.000
_cell.length_c   1.000
_cell.angle_alpha   90.00
_cell.angle_beta   90.00
_cell.angle_gamma   90.00
#
_symmetry.space_group_name_H-M   'P 1'
#
loop_
_entity.id
_entity.type
_entity.pdbx_description
1 polymer ?
#
loop_
_entity_poly.entity_id
_entity_poly.type
_entity_poly.pdbx_seq_one_letter_code
_entity_poly.pdbx_strand_id
1 'polypeptide(L)' 'MDKNRKKAAYKTYNPAIIRKLIEKYGFTPQFIGQSLRGERTSEASLRICEDYKMMERKINTTLKDL' A
#
# COMPACT_ATOMS: atom_id res chain seq x y z
N MET A 1 -17.91 -29.78 6.10
CA MET A 1 -17.62 -28.63 5.22
C MET A 1 -16.16 -28.28 5.33
N ASP A 2 -15.35 -28.74 4.37
CA ASP A 2 -13.95 -28.36 4.21
C ASP A 2 -13.84 -26.85 3.95
N LYS A 3 -13.56 -26.08 5.02
CA LYS A 3 -13.16 -24.68 4.87
C LYS A 3 -11.67 -24.64 4.52
N ASN A 4 -11.31 -25.15 3.33
CA ASN A 4 -10.03 -24.84 2.72
C ASN A 4 -10.05 -23.38 2.22
N ARG A 5 -10.09 -22.44 3.17
CA ARG A 5 -9.85 -21.03 2.91
C ARG A 5 -8.38 -20.93 2.55
N LYS A 6 -8.06 -21.05 1.26
CA LYS A 6 -6.80 -20.51 0.72
C LYS A 6 -6.76 -19.07 1.22
N LYS A 7 -5.97 -18.79 2.27
CA LYS A 7 -5.74 -17.42 2.73
C LYS A 7 -5.16 -16.74 1.50
N ALA A 8 -5.96 -15.92 0.83
CA ALA A 8 -5.49 -15.13 -0.31
C ALA A 8 -4.17 -14.52 0.16
N ALA A 9 -3.08 -14.81 -0.55
CA ALA A 9 -1.77 -14.29 -0.20
C ALA A 9 -1.96 -12.80 0.03
N TYR A 10 -1.87 -12.36 1.29
CA TYR A 10 -2.07 -10.96 1.62
C TYR A 10 -1.12 -10.21 0.71
N LYS A 11 -1.64 -9.29 -0.11
CA LYS A 11 -0.77 -8.44 -0.93
C LYS A 11 0.13 -7.71 0.05
N THR A 12 1.38 -8.15 0.13
CA THR A 12 2.37 -7.51 0.99
C THR A 12 2.74 -6.22 0.30
N TYR A 13 2.26 -5.10 0.84
CA TYR A 13 2.68 -3.78 0.40
C TYR A 13 4.17 -3.61 0.67
N ASN A 14 4.87 -2.89 -0.21
CA ASN A 14 6.30 -2.67 -0.06
C ASN A 14 6.57 -1.86 1.24
N PRO A 15 7.29 -2.43 2.23
CA PRO A 15 7.47 -1.81 3.53
C PRO A 15 8.24 -0.49 3.47
N ALA A 16 9.12 -0.29 2.48
CA ALA A 16 9.84 0.97 2.28
C ALA A 16 8.89 2.09 1.83
N ILE A 17 7.94 1.77 0.93
CA ILE A 17 6.91 2.73 0.49
C ILE A 17 6.00 3.08 1.67
N ILE A 18 5.59 2.08 2.47
CA ILE A 18 4.76 2.32 3.67
C ILE A 18 5.46 3.26 4.64
N ARG A 19 6.75 3.05 4.94
CA ARG A 19 7.53 3.95 5.80
C ARG A 19 7.56 5.37 5.25
N LYS A 20 7.76 5.54 3.94
CA LYS A 20 7.72 6.87 3.30
C LYS A 20 6.35 7.54 3.37
N LEU A 21 5.27 6.78 3.24
CA LEU A 21 3.90 7.31 3.40
C LEU A 21 3.63 7.75 4.84
N ILE A 22 4.10 6.99 5.83
CA ILE A 22 4.03 7.37 7.25
C ILE A 22 4.80 8.68 7.49
N GLU A 23 6.04 8.78 7.00
CA GLU A 23 6.84 10.00 7.12
C GLU A 23 6.17 11.21 6.45
N LYS A 24 5.56 11.03 5.27
CA LYS A 24 4.94 12.11 4.49
C LYS A 24 3.64 12.62 5.10
N TYR A 25 2.78 11.71 5.55
CA TYR A 25 1.42 12.05 5.98
C TYR A 25 1.24 12.10 7.50
N GLY A 26 2.19 11.57 8.27
CA GLY A 26 2.10 11.54 9.74
C GLY A 26 1.05 10.56 10.29
N PHE A 27 0.51 9.67 9.45
CA PHE A 27 -0.50 8.69 9.89
C PHE A 27 0.11 7.39 10.41
N THR A 28 -0.69 6.65 11.18
CA THR A 28 -0.28 5.34 11.69
C THR A 28 -0.16 4.30 10.57
N PRO A 29 0.70 3.27 10.74
CA PRO A 29 0.79 2.16 9.79
C PRO A 29 -0.55 1.48 9.52
N GLN A 30 -1.40 1.39 10.55
CA GLN A 30 -2.75 0.83 10.44
C GLN A 30 -3.61 1.67 9.51
N PHE A 31 -3.61 3.00 9.65
CA PHE A 31 -4.38 3.89 8.79
C PHE A 31 -3.90 3.82 7.33
N ILE A 32 -2.59 3.82 7.10
CA ILE A 32 -2.01 3.63 5.75
C ILE A 32 -2.48 2.28 5.17
N GLY A 33 -2.36 1.19 5.94
CA GLY A 33 -2.77 -0.14 5.48
C GLY A 33 -4.28 -0.28 5.22
N GLN A 34 -5.12 0.38 6.01
CA GLN A 34 -6.57 0.45 5.75
C GLN A 34 -6.87 1.27 4.50
N SER A 35 -6.15 2.37 4.28
CA SER A 35 -6.27 3.20 3.08
C SER A 35 -5.94 2.40 1.83
N LEU A 36 -4.79 1.72 1.81
CA LEU A 36 -4.34 0.93 0.67
C LEU A 36 -5.23 -0.29 0.36
N ARG A 37 -5.94 -0.81 1.35
CA ARG A 37 -6.93 -1.89 1.19
C ARG A 37 -8.30 -1.40 0.71
N GLY A 38 -8.51 -0.08 0.65
CA GLY A 38 -9.79 0.52 0.27
C GLY A 38 -10.83 0.53 1.41
N GLU A 39 -10.43 0.24 2.65
CA GLU A 39 -11.32 0.31 3.82
C GLU A 39 -11.62 1.76 4.22
N ARG A 40 -10.86 2.73 3.68
CA ARG A 40 -11.01 4.17 3.93
C ARG A 40 -11.21 4.91 2.62
N THR A 41 -12.16 5.83 2.58
CA THR A 41 -12.52 6.64 1.40
C THR A 41 -12.32 8.15 1.61
N SER A 42 -11.63 8.55 2.68
CA SER A 42 -11.28 9.95 2.91
C SER A 42 -10.34 10.48 1.83
N GLU A 43 -10.33 11.80 1.65
CA GLU A 43 -9.43 12.45 0.68
C GLU A 43 -7.95 12.06 0.92
N ALA A 44 -7.53 12.02 2.18
CA ALA A 44 -6.19 11.57 2.55
C ALA A 44 -5.93 10.10 2.14
N SER A 45 -6.91 9.21 2.33
CA SER A 45 -6.80 7.80 1.92
C SER A 45 -6.63 7.66 0.40
N LEU A 46 -7.39 8.44 -0.37
CA LEU A 46 -7.30 8.46 -1.83
C LEU A 46 -5.90 8.91 -2.29
N ARG A 47 -5.38 10.00 -1.71
CA ARG A 47 -4.03 10.49 -1.99
C ARG A 47 -2.95 9.47 -1.61
N ILE A 48 -3.08 8.79 -0.47
CA ILE A 48 -2.17 7.70 -0.05
C ILE A 48 -2.13 6.58 -1.10
N CYS A 49 -3.30 6.18 -1.62
CA CYS A 49 -3.38 5.14 -2.65
C CYS A 49 -2.70 5.54 -3.96
N GLU A 50 -2.89 6.78 -4.39
CA GLU A 50 -2.27 7.31 -5.61
C GLU A 50 -0.75 7.41 -5.47
N ASP A 51 -0.28 7.97 -4.35
CA ASP A 51 1.14 8.09 -4.04
C ASP A 51 1.83 6.73 -3.96
N TYR A 52 1.18 5.74 -3.34
CA TYR A 52 1.71 4.38 -3.28
C TYR A 52 1.91 3.81 -4.69
N LYS A 53 0.90 3.91 -5.56
CA LYS A 53 0.98 3.43 -6.95
C LYS A 53 2.07 4.15 -7.75
N MET A 54 2.23 5.45 -7.55
CA MET A 54 3.27 6.24 -8.21
C MET A 54 4.68 5.82 -7.77
N MET A 55 4.90 5.63 -6.47
CA MET A 55 6.18 5.14 -5.94
C MET A 55 6.49 3.73 -6.41
N GLU A 56 5.50 2.83 -6.40
CA GLU A 56 5.64 1.45 -6.86
C GLU A 56 6.00 1.40 -8.35
N ARG A 57 5.34 2.23 -9.19
CA ARG A 57 5.70 2.37 -10.61
C ARG A 57 7.13 2.87 -10.78
N LYS A 58 7.54 3.91 -10.04
CA LYS A 58 8.89 4.47 -10.13
C LYS A 58 9.96 3.43 -9.78
N ILE A 59 9.73 2.64 -8.73
CA ILE A 59 10.63 1.54 -8.35
C ILE A 59 10.70 0.50 -9.47
N ASN A 60 9.55 0.05 -9.98
CA ASN A 60 9.50 -0.96 -11.03
C ASN A 60 10.12 -0.48 -12.35
N THR A 61 9.99 0.80 -12.70
CA THR A 61 10.66 1.38 -13.86
C THR A 61 12.18 1.40 -13.65
N THR A 62 12.64 1.90 -12.50
CA THR A 62 14.09 1.96 -12.18
C THR A 62 14.72 0.56 -12.20
N LEU A 63 14.02 -0.46 -11.71
CA LEU A 63 14.48 -1.85 -11.72
C LEU A 63 14.47 -2.50 -13.11
N LYS A 64 13.70 -1.99 -14.07
CA LYS A 64 13.70 -2.49 -15.46
C LYS A 64 14.81 -1.89 -16.31
N ASP A 65 15.26 -0.69 -15.95
CA ASP A 65 16.34 0.02 -16.63
C ASP A 65 17.74 -0.35 -16.09
N LEU A 66 17.80 -1.27 -15.12
CA LEU A 66 19.01 -1.89 -14.54
C LEU A 66 19.28 -3.25 -15.18
#